data_AF-A0A7S0TKP6-F1
#
_entry.id   AF-A0A7S0TKP6-F1
#
_cell.length_a   1.000
_cell.length_b   1.000
_cell.length_c   1.000
_cell.angle_alpha   90.00
_cell.angle_beta   90.00
_cell.angle_gamma   90.00
#
_symmetry.space_group_name_H-M   'P 1'
#
loop_
_entity.id
_entity.type
_entity.pdbx_description
1 polymer ?
#
loop_
_entity_poly.entity_id
_entity_poly.type
_entity_poly.pdbx_seq_one_letter_code
_entity_poly.pdbx_strand_id
1 'polypeptide(L)'
;GALRKVSGSLLPMEYAGVPARSPDGAPLPVSHILYAANKYIAGDCYSANKEFMACKANDANPAACLKEGERVRACVKAVLKSLDADCGAHLTAHSKCIFKNNNKFEMCRAEQAKVEECRPPPAGSRPEGAKY
;
A
#
# COMPACT_ATOMS: atom_id res chain seq x y z
N GLY A 1 24.56 -0.94 13.30
CA GLY A 1 24.30 -0.13 12.09
C GLY A 1 23.97 1.28 12.49
N ALA A 2 24.47 2.29 11.77
CA ALA A 2 24.25 3.70 12.09
C ALA A 2 22.83 4.17 11.71
N LEU A 3 22.20 4.97 12.56
CA LEU A 3 20.88 5.55 12.35
C LEU A 3 21.02 7.01 11.86
N ARG A 4 20.16 7.42 10.92
CA ARG A 4 20.06 8.83 10.49
C ARG A 4 18.65 9.35 10.72
N LYS A 5 18.54 10.57 11.24
CA LYS A 5 17.26 11.24 11.50
C LYS A 5 16.78 11.94 10.22
N VAL A 6 15.64 11.50 9.68
CA VAL A 6 14.97 12.11 8.52
C VAL A 6 13.53 12.42 8.92
N SER A 7 13.13 13.68 8.81
CA SER A 7 11.77 14.16 9.13
C SER A 7 11.22 13.62 10.46
N GLY A 8 12.03 13.70 11.52
CA GLY A 8 11.65 13.29 12.88
C GLY A 8 11.72 11.79 13.18
N SER A 9 11.98 10.93 12.20
CA SER A 9 12.14 9.48 12.42
C SER A 9 13.61 9.07 12.27
N LEU A 10 14.11 8.21 13.17
CA LEU A 10 15.40 7.53 13.04
C LEU A 10 15.22 6.32 12.13
N LEU A 11 15.88 6.32 10.97
CA LEU A 11 15.87 5.21 10.03
C LEU A 11 17.29 4.63 9.87
N PRO A 12 17.43 3.32 9.61
CA PRO A 12 18.73 2.73 9.26
C PRO A 12 19.34 3.46 8.07
N MET A 13 20.66 3.74 8.11
CA MET A 13 21.37 4.52 7.09
C MET A 13 21.15 4.04 5.65
N GLU A 14 20.90 2.75 5.44
CA GLU A 14 20.63 2.14 4.12
C GLU A 14 19.38 2.73 3.44
N TYR A 15 18.41 3.25 4.22
CA TYR A 15 17.19 3.88 3.72
C TYR A 15 17.25 5.41 3.66
N ALA A 16 18.36 6.02 4.10
CA ALA A 16 18.47 7.48 4.22
C ALA A 16 18.70 8.23 2.89
N GLY A 17 18.80 7.49 1.77
CA GLY A 17 18.94 8.04 0.41
C GLY A 17 17.75 7.79 -0.51
N VAL A 18 16.75 6.99 -0.10
CA VAL A 18 15.52 6.77 -0.88
C VAL A 18 14.49 7.81 -0.44
N PRO A 19 14.00 8.69 -1.33
CA PRO A 19 12.99 9.67 -0.95
C PRO A 19 11.74 8.92 -0.48
N ALA A 20 11.16 9.28 0.68
CA ALA A 20 9.95 8.62 1.17
C ALA A 20 8.72 8.86 0.27
N ARG A 21 8.84 9.81 -0.68
CA ARG A 21 7.79 10.27 -1.59
C ARG A 21 8.32 10.37 -3.02
N SER A 22 7.42 10.13 -3.97
CA SER A 22 7.60 10.39 -5.40
C SER A 22 7.72 11.91 -5.66
N PRO A 23 8.28 12.37 -6.80
CA PRO A 23 8.38 13.80 -7.12
C PRO A 23 7.06 14.58 -7.07
N ASP A 24 5.93 13.90 -7.27
CA ASP A 24 4.58 14.46 -7.15
C ASP A 24 4.00 14.38 -5.73
N GLY A 25 4.84 14.12 -4.73
CA GLY A 25 4.49 14.14 -3.31
C GLY A 25 3.77 12.91 -2.78
N ALA A 26 3.42 11.94 -3.64
CA ALA A 26 2.76 10.69 -3.23
C ALA A 26 3.74 9.78 -2.47
N PRO A 27 3.29 9.00 -1.45
CA PRO A 27 4.15 7.99 -0.82
C PRO A 27 4.74 7.04 -1.86
N LEU A 28 6.03 6.71 -1.71
CA LEU A 28 6.58 5.63 -2.54
C LEU A 28 5.87 4.31 -2.21
N PRO A 29 5.61 3.45 -3.23
CA PRO A 29 5.01 2.14 -3.05
C PRO A 29 6.05 1.13 -2.49
N VAL A 30 6.64 1.45 -1.34
CA VAL A 30 7.50 0.54 -0.59
C VAL A 30 6.67 -0.54 0.08
N SER A 31 7.27 -1.71 0.34
CA SER A 31 6.56 -2.93 0.77
C SER A 31 5.56 -2.69 1.91
N HIS A 32 6.00 -2.15 3.04
CA HIS A 32 5.15 -1.94 4.22
C HIS A 32 3.98 -0.96 3.99
N ILE A 33 4.13 0.03 3.10
CA ILE A 33 3.05 0.94 2.70
C ILE A 33 2.02 0.19 1.84
N LEU A 34 2.48 -0.61 0.87
CA LEU A 34 1.60 -1.44 0.04
C LEU A 34 0.85 -2.48 0.88
N TYR A 35 1.51 -3.08 1.88
CA TYR A 35 0.88 -4.00 2.82
C TYR A 35 -0.22 -3.29 3.63
N ALA A 36 0.07 -2.12 4.21
CA ALA A 36 -0.90 -1.33 4.97
C ALA A 36 -2.10 -0.86 4.10
N ALA A 37 -1.89 -0.63 2.81
CA ALA A 37 -2.93 -0.20 1.87
C ALA A 37 -3.67 -1.35 1.16
N ASN A 38 -3.33 -2.62 1.44
CA ASN A 38 -3.74 -3.76 0.60
C ASN A 38 -5.26 -3.91 0.42
N LYS A 39 -6.05 -3.61 1.46
CA LYS A 39 -7.50 -3.77 1.49
C LYS A 39 -8.16 -2.79 0.52
N TYR A 40 -7.62 -1.57 0.47
CA TYR A 40 -8.05 -0.52 -0.45
C TYR A 40 -7.61 -0.84 -1.88
N ILE A 41 -6.35 -1.25 -2.07
CA ILE A 41 -5.85 -1.65 -3.40
C ILE A 41 -6.68 -2.82 -3.96
N ALA A 42 -7.00 -3.82 -3.13
CA ALA A 42 -7.76 -4.98 -3.54
C ALA A 42 -9.19 -4.63 -3.98
N GLY A 43 -9.85 -3.70 -3.28
CA GLY A 43 -11.20 -3.26 -3.62
C GLY A 43 -11.22 -2.24 -4.77
N ASP A 44 -10.51 -1.12 -4.61
CA ASP A 44 -10.54 0.00 -5.56
C ASP A 44 -9.93 -0.37 -6.92
N CYS A 45 -8.90 -1.22 -6.92
CA CYS A 45 -8.22 -1.67 -8.15
C CYS A 45 -8.66 -3.06 -8.60
N TYR A 46 -9.77 -3.59 -8.08
CA TYR A 46 -10.26 -4.93 -8.43
C TYR A 46 -10.40 -5.13 -9.94
N SER A 47 -11.05 -4.19 -10.63
CA SER A 47 -11.29 -4.27 -12.09
C SER A 47 -9.99 -4.29 -12.88
N ALA A 48 -9.09 -3.34 -12.63
CA ALA A 48 -7.79 -3.25 -13.29
C ALA A 48 -6.94 -4.51 -13.04
N ASN A 49 -6.92 -5.01 -11.80
CA ASN A 49 -6.21 -6.25 -11.46
C ASN A 49 -6.80 -7.46 -12.19
N LYS A 50 -8.13 -7.56 -12.26
CA LYS A 50 -8.83 -8.65 -12.96
C LYS A 50 -8.54 -8.64 -14.45
N GLU A 51 -8.57 -7.48 -15.10
CA GLU A 51 -8.21 -7.31 -16.51
C GLU A 51 -6.76 -7.74 -16.79
N PHE A 52 -5.82 -7.30 -15.95
CA PHE A 52 -4.42 -7.68 -16.08
C PHE A 52 -4.21 -9.19 -15.94
N MET A 53 -4.88 -9.83 -14.98
CA MET A 53 -4.79 -11.28 -14.79
C MET A 53 -5.45 -12.06 -15.93
N ALA A 54 -6.56 -11.56 -16.49
CA ALA A 54 -7.19 -12.15 -17.67
C ALA A 54 -6.28 -12.05 -18.90
N CYS A 55 -5.61 -10.91 -19.11
CA CYS A 55 -4.62 -10.76 -20.18
C CYS A 55 -3.47 -11.78 -20.04
N LYS A 56 -2.89 -11.89 -18.84
CA LYS A 56 -1.81 -12.85 -18.55
C LYS A 56 -2.21 -14.32 -18.73
N ALA A 57 -3.49 -14.64 -18.56
CA ALA A 57 -3.97 -16.00 -18.77
C ALA A 57 -4.04 -16.37 -20.26
N ASN A 58 -4.18 -15.37 -21.14
CA ASN A 58 -4.27 -15.57 -22.59
C ASN A 58 -2.90 -15.53 -23.30
N ASP A 59 -1.92 -14.82 -22.72
CA ASP A 59 -0.59 -14.67 -23.31
C ASP A 59 0.51 -14.72 -22.24
N ALA A 60 1.47 -15.63 -22.41
CA ALA A 60 2.61 -15.79 -21.52
C ALA A 60 3.68 -14.69 -21.72
N ASN A 61 3.63 -13.93 -22.82
CA ASN A 61 4.52 -12.82 -23.09
C ASN A 61 4.20 -11.64 -22.15
N PRO A 62 5.10 -11.27 -21.22
CA PRO A 62 4.84 -10.18 -20.29
C PRO A 62 4.65 -8.82 -20.97
N ALA A 63 5.17 -8.63 -22.18
CA ALA A 63 5.02 -7.38 -22.94
C ALA A 63 3.59 -7.19 -23.50
N ALA A 64 2.82 -8.26 -23.69
CA ALA A 64 1.48 -8.21 -24.27
C ALA A 64 0.48 -7.46 -23.36
N CYS A 65 0.71 -7.46 -22.04
CA CYS A 65 -0.19 -6.90 -21.04
C CYS A 65 0.33 -5.60 -20.39
N LEU A 66 1.26 -4.88 -21.04
CA LEU A 66 1.84 -3.66 -20.49
C LEU A 66 0.79 -2.58 -20.24
N LYS A 67 -0.18 -2.44 -21.15
CA LYS A 67 -1.28 -1.46 -21.04
C LYS A 67 -2.14 -1.71 -19.80
N GLU A 68 -2.52 -2.97 -19.57
CA GLU A 68 -3.28 -3.40 -18.38
C GLU A 68 -2.43 -3.23 -17.12
N GLY A 69 -1.13 -3.53 -17.19
CA GLY A 69 -0.19 -3.30 -16.09
C GLY A 69 -0.05 -1.82 -15.73
N GLU A 70 -0.02 -0.93 -16.71
CA GLU A 70 -0.02 0.53 -16.50
C GLU A 70 -1.29 1.00 -15.80
N ARG A 71 -2.47 0.46 -16.16
CA ARG A 71 -3.73 0.75 -15.47
C ARG A 71 -3.68 0.32 -14.00
N VAL A 72 -3.15 -0.87 -13.71
CA VAL A 72 -2.96 -1.35 -12.33
C VAL A 72 -2.07 -0.37 -11.56
N ARG A 73 -0.92 0.00 -12.12
CA ARG A 73 0.03 0.93 -11.47
C ARG A 73 -0.58 2.32 -11.24
N ALA A 74 -1.32 2.84 -12.22
CA ALA A 74 -2.02 4.12 -12.09
C ALA A 74 -3.07 4.09 -10.98
N CYS A 75 -3.86 3.00 -10.91
CA CYS A 75 -4.85 2.81 -9.85
C CYS A 75 -4.20 2.75 -8.46
N VAL A 76 -3.15 1.92 -8.28
CA VAL A 76 -2.45 1.81 -6.99
C VAL A 76 -1.88 3.16 -6.56
N LYS A 77 -1.29 3.92 -7.50
CA LYS A 77 -0.77 5.26 -7.21
C LYS A 77 -1.88 6.20 -6.75
N ALA A 78 -3.05 6.16 -7.37
CA ALA A 78 -4.21 6.97 -6.96
C ALA A 78 -4.70 6.60 -5.56
N VAL A 79 -4.78 5.31 -5.23
CA VAL A 79 -5.16 4.82 -3.89
C VAL A 79 -4.18 5.33 -2.83
N LEU A 80 -2.87 5.19 -3.06
CA LEU A 80 -1.85 5.65 -2.11
C LEU A 80 -1.90 7.17 -1.93
N LYS A 81 -2.14 7.92 -3.00
CA LYS A 81 -2.28 9.38 -2.95
C LYS A 81 -3.50 9.81 -2.14
N SER A 82 -4.66 9.17 -2.34
CA SER A 82 -5.87 9.46 -1.55
C SER A 82 -5.66 9.12 -0.08
N LEU A 83 -5.15 7.93 0.24
CA LEU A 83 -4.89 7.55 1.64
C LEU A 83 -3.90 8.50 2.34
N ASP A 84 -2.88 8.99 1.65
CA ASP A 84 -1.95 9.97 2.23
C ASP A 84 -2.59 11.33 2.47
N ALA A 85 -3.42 11.80 1.52
CA ALA A 85 -4.10 13.07 1.61
C ALA A 85 -5.14 13.09 2.74
N ASP A 86 -5.92 12.02 2.86
CA ASP A 86 -7.03 11.94 3.79
C ASP A 86 -6.56 11.47 5.18
N CYS A 87 -5.66 10.47 5.21
CA CYS A 87 -5.35 9.68 6.41
C CYS A 87 -3.85 9.45 6.63
N GLY A 88 -2.96 10.29 6.08
CA GLY A 88 -1.52 10.01 6.00
C GLY A 88 -0.83 9.67 7.33
N ALA A 89 -1.25 10.29 8.44
CA ALA A 89 -0.72 9.98 9.77
C ALA A 89 -1.11 8.55 10.22
N HIS A 90 -2.36 8.15 10.02
CA HIS A 90 -2.85 6.81 10.36
C HIS A 90 -2.23 5.75 9.45
N LEU A 91 -2.14 6.01 8.14
CA LEU A 91 -1.47 5.12 7.19
C LEU A 91 0.01 4.91 7.58
N THR A 92 0.71 5.99 7.96
CA THR A 92 2.10 5.92 8.41
C THR A 92 2.25 5.13 9.71
N ALA A 93 1.34 5.29 10.67
CA ALA A 93 1.36 4.51 11.91
C ALA A 93 1.15 3.02 11.63
N HIS A 94 0.15 2.69 10.80
CA HIS A 94 -0.16 1.32 10.44
C HIS A 94 0.99 0.65 9.68
N SER A 95 1.55 1.33 8.67
CA SER A 95 2.67 0.80 7.90
C SER A 95 3.93 0.60 8.74
N LYS A 96 4.21 1.48 9.70
CA LYS A 96 5.30 1.30 10.68
C LYS A 96 5.06 0.09 11.58
N CYS A 97 3.82 -0.15 12.02
CA CYS A 97 3.50 -1.35 12.79
C CYS A 97 3.72 -2.62 11.96
N ILE A 98 3.21 -2.64 10.72
CA ILE A 98 3.36 -3.76 9.77
C ILE A 98 4.85 -4.08 9.56
N PHE A 99 5.66 -3.05 9.32
CA PHE A 99 7.11 -3.19 9.16
C PHE A 99 7.78 -3.82 10.39
N LYS A 100 7.42 -3.35 11.61
CA LYS A 100 7.99 -3.86 12.87
C LYS A 100 7.59 -5.31 13.19
N ASN A 101 6.42 -5.74 12.70
CA ASN A 101 5.84 -7.04 13.05
C ASN A 101 5.93 -8.06 11.91
N ASN A 102 6.91 -7.94 11.00
CA ASN A 102 7.11 -8.87 9.87
C ASN A 102 5.82 -9.08 9.04
N ASN A 103 5.11 -8.00 8.74
CA ASN A 103 3.86 -8.00 7.98
C ASN A 103 2.67 -8.76 8.60
N LYS A 104 2.70 -9.01 9.91
CA LYS A 104 1.59 -9.62 10.67
C LYS A 104 0.49 -8.62 10.97
N PHE A 105 -0.61 -8.67 10.21
CA PHE A 105 -1.75 -7.77 10.37
C PHE A 105 -2.41 -7.87 11.74
N GLU A 106 -2.44 -9.07 12.33
CA GLU A 106 -3.02 -9.34 13.65
C GLU A 106 -2.37 -8.52 14.77
N MET A 107 -1.10 -8.14 14.61
CA MET A 107 -0.36 -7.33 15.59
C MET A 107 -0.62 -5.83 15.44
N CYS A 108 -1.33 -5.42 14.38
CA CYS A 108 -1.46 -4.02 13.96
C CYS A 108 -2.92 -3.59 13.74
N ARG A 109 -3.88 -4.31 14.34
CA ARG A 109 -5.32 -4.06 14.19
C ARG A 109 -5.73 -2.70 14.75
N ALA A 110 -5.10 -2.25 15.83
CA ALA A 110 -5.40 -0.95 16.42
C ALA A 110 -5.04 0.21 15.47
N GLU A 111 -3.90 0.13 14.79
CA GLU A 111 -3.52 1.12 13.78
C GLU A 111 -4.36 0.98 12.51
N GLN A 112 -4.70 -0.25 12.11
CA GLN A 112 -5.58 -0.50 10.96
C GLN A 112 -6.95 0.15 11.17
N ALA A 113 -7.57 -0.05 12.33
CA ALA A 113 -8.88 0.51 12.67
C ALA A 113 -8.90 2.04 12.52
N LYS A 114 -7.81 2.74 12.87
CA LYS A 114 -7.70 4.20 12.69
C LYS A 114 -7.65 4.62 11.22
N VAL A 115 -7.05 3.79 10.35
CA VAL A 115 -7.12 4.03 8.90
C VAL A 115 -8.56 3.84 8.42
N GLU A 116 -9.22 2.77 8.85
CA GLU A 116 -10.58 2.43 8.44
C GLU A 116 -11.65 3.40 8.98
N GLU A 117 -11.42 4.00 10.15
CA GLU A 117 -12.25 5.08 10.70
C GLU A 117 -12.15 6.36 9.86
N CYS A 118 -10.93 6.72 9.45
CA CYS A 118 -10.67 7.89 8.61
C CYS A 118 -11.16 7.69 7.17
N ARG A 119 -10.91 6.51 6.59
CA ARG A 119 -11.37 6.11 5.27
C ARG A 119 -11.99 4.72 5.35
N PRO A 120 -13.33 4.60 5.26
CA PRO A 120 -13.97 3.30 5.24
C PRO A 120 -13.44 2.41 4.12
N PRO A 121 -13.26 1.10 4.36
CA PRO A 121 -12.75 0.21 3.34
C PRO A 121 -13.78 0.00 2.22
N PRO A 122 -13.35 -0.40 1.01
CA PRO A 122 -14.27 -0.62 -0.10
C PRO A 122 -15.36 -1.65 0.23
N ALA A 123 -16.53 -1.50 -0.39
CA ALA A 123 -17.65 -2.43 -0.19
C ALA A 123 -17.24 -3.87 -0.53
N GLY A 124 -17.68 -4.83 0.30
CA GLY A 124 -17.31 -6.24 0.15
C GLY A 124 -15.90 -6.57 0.62
N SER A 125 -15.15 -5.61 1.17
CA SER A 125 -13.88 -5.90 1.84
C SER A 125 -14.09 -6.86 3.02
N ARG A 126 -13.13 -7.78 3.20
CA ARG A 126 -13.20 -8.83 4.21
C ARG A 126 -13.30 -8.21 5.61
N PRO A 127 -14.30 -8.58 6.43
CA PRO A 127 -14.43 -8.07 7.79
C PRO A 127 -13.24 -8.49 8.65
N GLU A 128 -12.88 -7.64 9.61
CA GLU A 128 -11.79 -7.90 10.53
C GLU A 128 -12.05 -9.16 11.36
N GLY A 129 -11.00 -9.94 11.63
CA GLY A 129 -11.08 -11.13 12.49
C GLY A 129 -11.74 -12.36 11.85
N ALA A 130 -12.25 -12.29 10.61
CA ALA A 130 -12.72 -13.51 9.96
C ALA A 130 -11.54 -14.50 9.80
N LYS A 131 -11.78 -15.78 10.10
CA LYS A 131 -10.79 -16.83 9.90
C LYS A 131 -10.82 -17.29 8.43
N TYR A 132 -9.70 -17.83 7.96
CA TYR A 132 -9.66 -18.57 6.70
C TYR A 132 -10.42 -19.88 6.83
#